data_AF-A0A9D3YSC7-F1
#
_entry.id   AF-A0A9D3YSC7-F1
#
_cell.length_a   1.000
_cell.length_b   1.000
_cell.length_c   1.000
_cell.angle_alpha   90.00
_cell.angle_beta   90.00
_cell.angle_gamma   90.00
#
_symmetry.space_group_name_H-M   'P 1'
#
loop_
_entity.id
_entity.type
_entity.pdbx_description
1 polymer ?
#
loop_
_entity_poly.entity_id
_entity_poly.type
_entity_poly.pdbx_seq_one_letter_code
_entity_poly.pdbx_strand_id
1 'polypeptide(L)'
;MTETMNRRAFNFQTVSQAHRDVIDDRYRDLRRPRKVRFYVNGDRYFKGKKLYITPHRYFNFNDLLNDLTGKLPSNLSLPYGVRQIFTPSSGRRVVDIEDLQDGHAYVCAGFEGYKPIKYGKAELEPWSV
;
A
#
# COMPACT_ATOMS: atom_id res chain seq x y z
N MET A 1 50.02 37.26 -33.13
CA MET A 1 50.26 35.84 -32.79
C MET A 1 49.90 35.65 -31.32
N THR A 2 48.61 35.79 -31.02
CA THR A 2 47.67 34.73 -30.58
C THR A 2 47.81 34.38 -29.09
N GLU A 3 47.03 35.11 -28.29
CA GLU A 3 46.73 34.88 -26.88
C GLU A 3 45.71 33.73 -26.77
N THR A 4 46.12 32.58 -26.24
CA THR A 4 45.26 31.39 -26.11
C THR A 4 45.00 31.05 -24.63
N MET A 5 43.90 31.60 -24.15
CA MET A 5 42.88 31.00 -23.27
C MET A 5 43.32 30.03 -22.16
N ASN A 6 43.30 30.58 -20.95
CA ASN A 6 43.04 29.90 -19.69
C ASN A 6 41.76 29.05 -19.77
N ARG A 7 41.89 27.71 -19.68
CA ARG A 7 40.80 26.80 -19.31
C ARG A 7 41.32 25.79 -18.30
N ARG A 8 41.11 26.06 -17.02
CA ARG A 8 41.03 25.00 -15.99
C ARG A 8 39.58 24.87 -15.56
N ALA A 9 39.11 23.64 -15.73
CA ALA A 9 37.72 23.23 -15.70
C ALA A 9 37.05 23.49 -14.34
N PHE A 10 35.78 23.87 -14.40
CA PHE A 10 34.89 23.83 -13.25
C PHE A 10 34.77 22.40 -12.74
N ASN A 11 35.22 22.19 -11.50
CA ASN A 11 34.85 21.05 -10.70
C ASN A 11 33.33 21.03 -10.50
N PHE A 12 32.66 19.95 -10.87
CA PHE A 12 31.54 19.44 -10.09
C PHE A 12 31.71 17.94 -9.95
N GLN A 13 32.00 17.55 -8.72
CA GLN A 13 32.11 16.18 -8.27
C GLN A 13 30.86 15.39 -8.71
N THR A 14 31.10 14.24 -9.32
CA THR A 14 30.09 13.21 -9.58
C THR A 14 29.44 12.82 -8.27
N VAL A 15 28.27 13.39 -7.97
CA VAL A 15 27.44 12.92 -6.85
C VAL A 15 26.84 11.60 -7.28
N SER A 16 27.39 10.52 -6.72
CA SER A 16 26.90 9.16 -6.84
C SER A 16 25.39 9.12 -6.61
N GLN A 17 24.69 8.38 -7.45
CA GLN A 17 23.23 8.18 -7.47
C GLN A 17 22.62 7.96 -6.08
N ALA A 18 23.36 7.35 -5.15
CA ALA A 18 22.99 7.10 -3.76
C ALA A 18 22.71 8.34 -2.88
N HIS A 19 23.19 9.53 -3.24
CA HIS A 19 22.93 10.75 -2.44
C HIS A 19 21.63 11.47 -2.84
N ARG A 20 20.99 11.09 -3.96
CA ARG A 20 19.69 11.64 -4.37
C ARG A 20 18.52 10.97 -3.65
N ASP A 21 18.65 9.72 -3.23
CA ASP A 21 17.61 8.98 -2.50
C ASP A 21 17.35 9.50 -1.07
N VAL A 22 18.22 10.39 -0.56
CA VAL A 22 18.12 10.96 0.81
C VAL A 22 17.32 12.27 0.85
N ILE A 23 17.23 13.01 -0.27
CA ILE A 23 16.72 14.39 -0.32
C ILE A 23 15.40 14.51 -1.11
N ASP A 24 14.59 13.45 -1.12
CA ASP A 24 13.23 13.53 -1.66
C ASP A 24 12.23 13.36 -0.50
N ASP A 25 11.59 14.45 -0.09
CA ASP A 25 10.53 14.43 0.93
C ASP A 25 9.42 13.42 0.58
N ARG A 26 9.21 13.12 -0.71
CA ARG A 26 8.25 12.10 -1.14
C ARG A 26 8.74 10.69 -0.79
N TYR A 27 10.04 10.44 -0.79
CA TYR A 27 10.62 9.17 -0.33
C TYR A 27 10.54 9.00 1.20
N ARG A 28 10.52 10.11 1.95
CA ARG A 28 10.34 10.10 3.41
C ARG A 28 8.90 9.72 3.80
N ASP A 29 7.91 10.13 3.01
CA ASP A 29 6.51 9.75 3.18
C ASP A 29 6.26 8.30 2.74
N LEU A 30 6.85 7.88 1.61
CA LEU A 30 6.86 6.48 1.16
C LEU A 30 7.56 5.52 2.15
N ARG A 31 8.49 6.02 2.97
CA ARG A 31 9.08 5.24 4.07
C ARG A 31 8.10 4.97 5.21
N ARG A 32 7.06 5.79 5.38
CA ARG A 32 6.07 5.58 6.44
C ARG A 32 5.14 4.44 6.05
N PRO A 33 5.05 3.38 6.86
CA PRO A 33 4.13 2.29 6.57
C PRO A 33 2.69 2.79 6.72
N ARG A 34 1.88 2.58 5.68
CA ARG A 34 0.44 2.86 5.72
C ARG A 34 -0.28 1.75 6.48
N LYS A 35 -0.94 2.12 7.57
CA LYS A 35 -1.69 1.22 8.44
C LYS A 35 -3.09 1.04 7.88
N VAL A 36 -3.39 -0.14 7.37
CA VAL A 36 -4.68 -0.44 6.75
C VAL A 36 -5.30 -1.69 7.35
N ARG A 37 -6.64 -1.72 7.39
CA ARG A 37 -7.39 -2.84 7.96
C ARG A 37 -8.17 -3.54 6.85
N PHE A 38 -7.97 -4.85 6.71
CA PHE A 38 -8.62 -5.67 5.69
C PHE A 38 -9.72 -6.52 6.28
N TYR A 39 -10.92 -6.47 5.71
CA TYR A 39 -12.06 -7.33 6.03
C TYR A 39 -12.28 -8.36 4.93
N VAL A 40 -13.10 -9.37 5.19
CA VAL A 40 -13.48 -10.37 4.18
C VAL A 40 -14.89 -10.08 3.71
N ASN A 41 -15.08 -10.01 2.40
CA ASN A 41 -16.37 -9.76 1.78
C ASN A 41 -17.40 -10.80 2.22
N GLY A 42 -18.53 -10.35 2.73
CA GLY A 42 -19.59 -11.22 3.24
C GLY A 42 -19.38 -11.78 4.66
N ASP A 43 -18.26 -11.52 5.32
CA ASP A 43 -18.08 -11.90 6.73
C ASP A 43 -18.27 -10.70 7.67
N ARG A 44 -19.34 -10.78 8.49
CA ARG A 44 -19.67 -9.80 9.54
C ARG A 44 -18.99 -10.05 10.89
N TYR A 45 -18.49 -11.27 11.10
CA TYR A 45 -17.88 -11.70 12.36
C TYR A 45 -16.37 -11.50 12.35
N PHE A 46 -15.74 -11.51 11.17
CA PHE A 46 -14.32 -11.20 11.05
C PHE A 46 -14.02 -9.78 11.51
N LYS A 47 -13.15 -9.66 12.53
CA LYS A 47 -12.74 -8.37 13.11
C LYS A 47 -11.83 -7.56 12.20
N GLY A 48 -11.38 -8.13 11.08
CA GLY A 48 -10.47 -7.48 10.15
C GLY A 48 -9.00 -7.67 10.54
N LYS A 49 -8.14 -7.84 9.54
CA LYS A 49 -6.70 -8.00 9.66
C LYS A 49 -6.01 -6.66 9.51
N LYS A 50 -5.24 -6.25 10.51
CA LYS A 50 -4.36 -5.06 10.45
C LYS A 50 -3.10 -5.39 9.63
N LEU A 51 -2.76 -4.54 8.67
CA LEU A 51 -1.57 -4.69 7.82
C LEU A 51 -0.87 -3.35 7.62
N TYR A 52 0.46 -3.41 7.56
CA TYR A 52 1.32 -2.29 7.24
C TYR A 52 1.79 -2.41 5.79
N ILE A 53 1.38 -1.46 4.96
CA ILE A 53 1.72 -1.36 3.55
C ILE A 53 2.89 -0.39 3.40
N THR A 54 4.03 -0.89 2.94
CA THR A 54 5.20 -0.08 2.61
C THR A 54 5.52 -0.33 1.13
N PRO A 55 5.86 0.70 0.34
CA PRO A 55 6.25 0.56 -1.07
C PRO A 55 7.46 -0.37 -1.27
N HIS A 56 8.36 -0.48 -0.29
CA HIS A 56 9.45 -1.46 -0.33
C HIS A 56 8.98 -2.91 -0.09
N ARG A 57 7.84 -3.11 0.59
CA ARG A 57 7.32 -4.44 0.93
C ARG A 57 6.40 -5.00 -0.16
N TYR A 58 5.61 -4.14 -0.78
CA TYR A 58 4.68 -4.50 -1.84
C TYR A 58 4.98 -3.62 -3.04
N PHE A 59 5.62 -4.21 -4.05
CA PHE A 59 5.95 -3.51 -5.29
C PHE A 59 4.74 -3.42 -6.22
N ASN A 60 3.96 -4.51 -6.32
CA ASN A 60 2.74 -4.57 -7.12
C ASN A 60 1.51 -4.88 -6.28
N PHE A 61 0.34 -4.43 -6.76
CA PHE A 61 -0.94 -4.78 -6.14
C PHE A 61 -1.16 -6.29 -6.04
N ASN A 62 -0.66 -7.06 -7.01
CA ASN A 62 -0.76 -8.52 -6.99
C ASN A 62 0.02 -9.17 -5.84
N ASP A 63 1.17 -8.62 -5.44
CA ASP A 63 1.95 -9.12 -4.29
C ASP A 63 1.14 -8.96 -2.98
N LEU A 64 0.43 -7.84 -2.86
CA LEU A 64 -0.48 -7.60 -1.75
C LEU A 64 -1.64 -8.62 -1.74
N LEU A 65 -2.27 -8.88 -2.89
CA LEU A 65 -3.36 -9.86 -3.00
C LEU A 65 -2.90 -11.28 -2.59
N ASN A 66 -1.71 -11.67 -3.03
CA ASN A 66 -1.13 -12.97 -2.70
C ASN A 66 -0.83 -13.09 -1.19
N ASP A 67 -0.21 -12.07 -0.61
CA ASP A 67 0.08 -12.02 0.83
C ASP A 67 -1.20 -12.00 1.68
N LEU A 68 -2.25 -11.31 1.24
CA LEU A 68 -3.56 -11.34 1.88
C LEU A 68 -4.22 -12.72 1.79
N THR A 69 -4.03 -13.43 0.68
CA THR A 69 -4.54 -14.81 0.53
C THR A 69 -3.95 -15.76 1.56
N GLY A 70 -2.67 -15.61 1.92
CA GLY A 70 -2.05 -16.40 2.99
C GLY A 70 -2.38 -15.93 4.41
N LYS A 71 -2.70 -14.63 4.59
CA LYS A 71 -2.96 -14.03 5.91
C LYS A 71 -4.42 -14.08 6.33
N LEU A 72 -5.34 -14.23 5.38
CA LEU A 72 -6.76 -14.38 5.64
C LEU A 72 -7.12 -15.86 5.73
N PRO A 73 -8.11 -16.23 6.57
CA PRO A 73 -8.51 -17.62 6.71
C PRO A 73 -9.08 -18.16 5.40
N SER A 74 -8.48 -19.24 4.87
CA SER A 74 -8.87 -19.87 3.61
C SER A 74 -10.29 -20.45 3.62
N ASN A 75 -10.85 -20.68 4.80
CA ASN A 75 -12.20 -21.23 4.99
C ASN A 75 -13.32 -20.18 4.89
N LEU A 76 -12.97 -18.91 4.64
CA LEU A 76 -13.89 -17.79 4.78
C LEU A 76 -14.15 -17.11 3.45
N SER A 77 -15.36 -17.24 2.90
CA SER A 77 -15.92 -16.53 1.72
C SER A 77 -14.96 -16.24 0.54
N LEU A 78 -13.85 -16.97 0.43
CA LEU A 78 -12.73 -16.68 -0.47
C LEU A 78 -12.06 -18.01 -0.85
N PRO A 79 -12.78 -18.96 -1.47
CA PRO A 79 -12.23 -20.28 -1.82
C PRO A 79 -11.01 -20.18 -2.76
N TYR A 80 -10.91 -19.10 -3.55
CA TYR A 80 -9.79 -18.81 -4.45
C TYR A 80 -8.82 -17.75 -3.90
N GLY A 81 -8.94 -17.41 -2.62
CA GLY A 81 -8.20 -16.32 -1.99
C GLY A 81 -8.69 -14.93 -2.39
N VAL A 82 -7.85 -13.93 -2.12
CA VAL A 82 -8.13 -12.53 -2.44
C VAL A 82 -7.74 -12.25 -3.89
N ARG A 83 -8.68 -11.70 -4.65
CA ARG A 83 -8.47 -11.29 -6.05
C ARG A 83 -8.78 -9.81 -6.27
N GLN A 84 -9.61 -9.24 -5.39
CA GLN A 84 -10.06 -7.86 -5.48
C GLN A 84 -10.10 -7.25 -4.09
N ILE A 85 -9.93 -5.94 -4.03
CA ILE A 85 -10.07 -5.16 -2.81
C ILE A 85 -11.06 -4.05 -3.11
N PHE A 86 -12.00 -3.85 -2.19
CA PHE A 86 -13.03 -2.84 -2.27
C PHE A 86 -12.95 -1.89 -1.08
N THR A 87 -13.43 -0.68 -1.27
CA THR A 87 -13.63 0.28 -0.19
C THR A 87 -14.96 -0.04 0.52
N PRO A 88 -14.99 -0.14 1.86
CA PRO A 88 -16.20 -0.49 2.61
C PRO A 88 -17.29 0.61 2.52
N SER A 89 -16.87 1.87 2.34
CA SER A 89 -17.82 3.01 2.30
C SER A 89 -18.46 3.20 0.93
N SER A 90 -17.71 3.06 -0.16
CA SER A 90 -18.20 3.35 -1.53
C SER A 90 -18.33 2.11 -2.41
N GLY A 91 -17.83 0.95 -1.97
CA GLY A 91 -17.82 -0.28 -2.78
C GLY A 91 -16.94 -0.18 -4.03
N ARG A 92 -16.09 0.86 -4.12
CA ARG A 92 -15.18 1.05 -5.26
C ARG A 92 -14.03 0.07 -5.17
N ARG A 93 -13.67 -0.51 -6.31
CA ARG A 93 -12.51 -1.38 -6.45
C ARG A 93 -11.23 -0.55 -6.37
N VAL A 94 -10.33 -0.99 -5.50
CA VAL A 94 -8.95 -0.52 -5.43
C VAL A 94 -8.15 -1.27 -6.50
N VAL A 95 -7.45 -0.52 -7.35
CA VAL A 95 -6.63 -1.09 -8.44
C VAL A 95 -5.14 -1.04 -8.10
N ASP A 96 -4.73 -0.03 -7.34
CA ASP A 96 -3.33 0.26 -7.06
C ASP A 96 -3.06 0.37 -5.57
N ILE A 97 -1.81 0.09 -5.19
CA ILE A 97 -1.37 0.24 -3.80
C ILE A 97 -1.44 1.71 -3.39
N GLU A 98 -1.21 2.65 -4.30
CA GLU A 98 -1.25 4.09 -4.04
C GLU A 98 -2.63 4.58 -3.56
N ASP A 99 -3.72 3.91 -3.98
CA ASP A 99 -5.08 4.22 -3.56
C ASP A 99 -5.39 3.74 -2.12
N LEU A 100 -4.48 2.96 -1.52
CA LEU A 100 -4.53 2.59 -0.11
C LEU A 100 -4.06 3.78 0.76
N GLN A 101 -4.94 4.25 1.63
CA GLN A 101 -4.70 5.36 2.54
C GLN A 101 -4.44 4.86 3.95
N ASP A 102 -3.52 5.53 4.65
CA ASP A 102 -3.28 5.27 6.08
C ASP A 102 -4.56 5.46 6.90
N GLY A 103 -4.74 4.62 7.92
CA GLY A 103 -5.89 4.68 8.81
C GLY A 103 -7.17 4.04 8.26
N HIS A 104 -7.22 3.68 6.98
CA HIS A 104 -8.44 3.25 6.31
C HIS A 104 -8.66 1.73 6.35
N ALA A 105 -9.93 1.38 6.13
CA ALA A 105 -10.41 0.02 6.03
C ALA A 105 -10.71 -0.35 4.57
N TYR A 106 -10.49 -1.62 4.25
CA TYR A 106 -10.66 -2.20 2.92
C TYR A 106 -11.29 -3.60 3.05
N VAL A 107 -11.97 -4.06 2.01
CA VAL A 107 -12.69 -5.33 1.97
C VAL A 107 -12.09 -6.20 0.88
N CYS A 108 -11.49 -7.31 1.28
CA CYS A 108 -10.97 -8.33 0.40
C CYS A 108 -12.10 -9.19 -0.15
N ALA A 109 -12.13 -9.35 -1.46
CA ALA A 109 -13.06 -10.18 -2.20
C ALA A 109 -12.29 -11.13 -3.13
N GLY A 110 -12.90 -12.27 -3.44
CA GLY A 110 -12.43 -13.19 -4.45
C GLY A 110 -12.91 -12.74 -5.82
N PHE A 111 -13.56 -13.65 -6.55
CA PHE A 111 -14.30 -13.34 -7.78
C PHE A 111 -15.75 -12.92 -7.50
N GLU A 112 -16.17 -12.92 -6.24
CA GLU A 112 -17.51 -12.52 -5.85
C GLU A 112 -17.68 -11.00 -5.79
N GLY A 113 -18.89 -10.53 -6.09
CA GLY A 113 -19.25 -9.11 -6.01
C GLY A 113 -19.25 -8.59 -4.58
N TYR A 114 -18.94 -7.29 -4.42
CA TYR A 114 -18.96 -6.61 -3.13
C TYR A 114 -20.33 -6.70 -2.45
N LYS A 115 -20.35 -7.14 -1.19
CA LYS A 115 -21.55 -7.21 -0.34
C LYS A 115 -21.55 -6.01 0.61
N PRO A 116 -22.52 -5.10 0.54
CA PRO A 116 -22.60 -3.95 1.43
C PRO A 116 -23.13 -4.39 2.80
N ILE A 117 -22.27 -4.97 3.63
CA ILE A 117 -22.57 -5.26 5.03
C ILE A 117 -21.78 -4.34 5.94
N LYS A 118 -22.17 -4.28 7.21
CA LYS A 118 -21.46 -3.48 8.22
C LYS A 118 -20.19 -4.19 8.66
N TYR A 119 -19.12 -4.03 7.88
CA TYR A 119 -17.78 -4.49 8.22
C TYR A 119 -17.24 -3.69 9.42
N GLY A 120 -16.68 -4.37 10.43
CA GLY A 120 -15.96 -3.69 11.51
C GLY A 120 -16.82 -2.94 12.55
N LYS A 121 -18.13 -3.24 12.63
CA LYS A 121 -19.12 -2.56 13.49
C LYS A 121 -18.82 -2.54 15.02
N ALA A 122 -17.73 -3.18 15.46
CA ALA A 122 -17.33 -3.28 16.87
C ALA A 122 -15.93 -2.73 17.15
N GLU A 123 -15.16 -2.30 16.14
CA GLU A 123 -13.74 -1.98 16.36
C GLU A 123 -13.23 -0.97 15.32
N LEU A 124 -13.87 0.20 15.26
CA LEU A 124 -13.16 1.43 14.92
C LEU A 124 -12.34 1.89 16.14
N GLU A 125 -11.63 0.95 16.78
CA GLU A 125 -10.60 1.32 17.72
C GLU A 125 -9.56 2.07 16.90
N PRO A 126 -9.24 3.33 17.27
CA PRO A 126 -8.13 4.03 16.65
C PRO A 126 -6.90 3.12 16.72
N TRP A 127 -6.06 3.17 15.70
CA TRP A 127 -4.75 2.54 15.72
C TRP A 127 -4.03 3.04 16.97
N SER A 128 -3.99 2.21 18.03
CA SER A 128 -3.64 2.62 19.38
C SER A 128 -2.35 3.47 19.33
N VAL A 129 -2.48 4.68 19.86
CA VAL A 129 -1.40 5.67 20.01
C VAL A 129 -0.30 5.12 20.90
#